data_AF-A0A920S946-F1
#
_entry.id   AF-A0A920S946-F1
#
_cell.length_a   1.000
_cell.length_b   1.000
_cell.length_c   1.000
_cell.angle_alpha   90.00
_cell.angle_beta   90.00
_cell.angle_gamma   90.00
#
_symmetry.space_group_name_H-M   'P 1'
#
loop_
_entity.id
_entity.type
_entity.pdbx_description
1 polymer ?
#
loop_
_entity_poly.entity_id
_entity_poly.type
_entity_poly.pdbx_seq_one_letter_code
_entity_poly.pdbx_strand_id
1 'polypeptide(L)'
;MFAGGTEAGISLLGLSGFSVMRALSTRNDEPEKASRPFDSKREGFIPAEGSVVMVLESLEHALGRGANILAELAGFGSTSDAGHPVQPEETGASAASAMHMALSDAKVSLDQVNYINAHGTSTPLNDT
;
A
#
# COMPACT_ATOMS: atom_id res chain seq x y z
N MET A 1 3.85 -9.99 19.50
CA MET A 1 3.04 -8.81 19.13
C MET A 1 2.01 -9.24 18.10
N PHE A 2 0.76 -8.83 18.24
CA PHE A 2 -0.23 -8.93 17.16
C PHE A 2 -0.27 -7.58 16.45
N ALA A 3 -0.10 -7.57 15.13
CA ALA A 3 -0.11 -6.38 14.30
C ALA A 3 -1.04 -6.61 13.11
N GLY A 4 -1.70 -5.58 12.61
CA GLY A 4 -2.68 -5.76 11.53
C GLY A 4 -3.55 -4.53 11.31
N GLY A 5 -4.56 -4.71 10.47
CA GLY A 5 -5.53 -3.68 10.12
C GLY A 5 -6.84 -4.29 9.64
N THR A 6 -7.92 -3.53 9.74
CA THR A 6 -9.23 -3.89 9.21
C THR A 6 -9.89 -2.64 8.63
N GLU A 7 -10.61 -2.82 7.54
CA GLU A 7 -11.43 -1.78 6.92
C GLU A 7 -12.77 -2.39 6.47
N ALA A 8 -13.85 -1.69 6.78
CA ALA A 8 -15.23 -2.03 6.45
C ALA A 8 -16.01 -0.74 6.11
N GLY A 9 -15.41 0.05 5.22
CA GLY A 9 -15.80 1.42 4.92
C GLY A 9 -16.79 1.57 3.76
N ILE A 10 -17.27 0.47 3.15
CA ILE A 10 -18.25 0.53 2.07
C ILE A 10 -19.59 0.93 2.67
N SER A 11 -19.82 2.24 2.66
CA SER A 11 -21.02 2.88 3.14
C SER A 11 -21.44 3.95 2.15
N LEU A 12 -22.73 4.31 2.17
CA LEU A 12 -23.25 5.38 1.32
C LEU A 12 -22.46 6.68 1.51
N LEU A 13 -22.12 7.03 2.75
CA LEU A 13 -21.38 8.25 3.07
C LEU A 13 -19.95 8.20 2.53
N GLY A 14 -19.22 7.10 2.79
CA GLY A 14 -17.84 6.94 2.33
C GLY A 14 -17.72 6.96 0.81
N LEU A 15 -18.57 6.16 0.13
CA LEU A 15 -18.62 6.13 -1.32
C LEU A 15 -18.97 7.50 -1.92
N SER A 16 -19.97 8.19 -1.35
CA SER A 16 -20.35 9.53 -1.83
C SER A 16 -19.20 10.52 -1.72
N GLY A 17 -18.42 10.47 -0.64
CA GLY A 17 -17.24 11.32 -0.45
C GLY A 17 -16.20 11.09 -1.55
N PHE A 18 -15.82 9.83 -1.81
CA PHE A 18 -14.86 9.52 -2.86
C PHE A 18 -15.39 9.79 -4.28
N SER A 19 -16.69 9.60 -4.52
CA SER A 19 -17.33 9.96 -5.79
C SER A 19 -17.26 11.45 -6.06
N VAL A 20 -17.54 12.31 -5.06
CA VAL A 20 -17.45 13.77 -5.20
C VAL A 20 -16.01 14.21 -5.47
N MET A 21 -15.02 13.56 -4.83
CA MET A 21 -13.60 13.80 -5.10
C MET A 21 -13.12 13.24 -6.45
N ARG A 22 -13.96 12.49 -7.17
CA ARG A 22 -13.62 11.78 -8.42
C ARG A 22 -12.43 10.83 -8.26
N ALA A 23 -12.33 10.20 -7.08
CA ALA A 23 -11.28 9.24 -6.79
C ALA A 23 -11.66 7.80 -7.20
N LEU A 24 -12.95 7.53 -7.40
CA LEU A 24 -13.47 6.21 -7.75
C LEU A 24 -13.52 6.00 -9.26
N SER A 25 -13.26 4.77 -9.70
CA SER A 25 -13.54 4.37 -11.08
C SER A 25 -15.04 4.48 -11.37
N THR A 26 -15.39 4.95 -12.58
CA THR A 26 -16.79 5.04 -13.03
C THR A 26 -17.18 3.97 -14.05
N ARG A 27 -16.30 2.97 -14.25
CA ARG A 27 -16.48 1.85 -15.16
C ARG A 27 -17.45 0.80 -14.61
N ASN A 28 -18.72 1.16 -14.60
CA ASN A 28 -19.79 0.32 -14.06
C ASN A 28 -20.28 -0.75 -15.05
N ASP A 29 -19.95 -0.63 -16.33
CA ASP A 29 -20.31 -1.56 -17.40
C ASP A 29 -19.41 -2.82 -17.44
N GLU A 30 -18.15 -2.68 -17.01
CA GLU A 30 -17.19 -3.78 -16.89
C GLU A 30 -16.58 -3.84 -15.46
N PRO A 31 -17.37 -4.12 -14.41
CA PRO A 31 -16.93 -4.02 -13.01
C PRO A 31 -15.72 -4.89 -12.69
N GLU A 32 -15.66 -6.10 -13.24
CA GLU A 32 -14.54 -7.06 -13.10
C GLU A 32 -13.20 -6.53 -13.63
N LYS A 33 -13.23 -5.47 -14.45
CA LYS A 33 -12.05 -4.84 -15.04
C LYS A 33 -11.83 -3.41 -14.54
N ALA A 34 -12.60 -2.96 -13.55
CA ALA A 34 -12.64 -1.56 -13.17
C ALA A 34 -11.39 -1.12 -12.38
N SER A 35 -10.81 -2.02 -11.57
CA SER A 35 -9.48 -1.84 -10.99
C SER A 35 -8.41 -2.24 -12.00
N ARG A 36 -7.51 -1.30 -12.34
CA ARG A 36 -6.52 -1.42 -13.42
C ARG A 36 -5.29 -0.53 -13.15
N PRO A 37 -4.51 -0.82 -12.10
CA PRO A 37 -3.37 0.00 -11.75
C PRO A 37 -2.35 0.01 -12.90
N PHE A 38 -1.72 1.18 -13.10
CA PHE A 38 -0.75 1.43 -14.18
C PHE A 38 -1.29 1.31 -15.63
N ASP A 39 -2.57 0.99 -15.83
CA ASP A 39 -3.17 0.95 -17.17
C ASP A 39 -3.32 2.37 -17.74
N SER A 40 -3.15 2.51 -19.06
CA SER A 40 -3.29 3.78 -19.77
C SER A 40 -4.69 4.42 -19.66
N LYS A 41 -5.71 3.62 -19.36
CA LYS A 41 -7.12 4.03 -19.21
C LYS A 41 -7.60 3.94 -17.76
N ARG A 42 -6.68 3.94 -16.78
CA ARG A 42 -7.02 4.01 -15.36
C ARG A 42 -7.70 5.34 -15.03
N GLU A 43 -8.71 5.32 -14.19
CA GLU A 43 -9.57 6.48 -13.95
C GLU A 43 -10.05 6.62 -12.50
N GLY A 44 -9.51 5.82 -11.58
CA GLY A 44 -9.94 5.79 -10.19
C GLY A 44 -9.79 4.42 -9.55
N PHE A 45 -9.76 4.38 -8.22
CA PHE A 45 -9.67 3.11 -7.47
C PHE A 45 -11.05 2.47 -7.30
N ILE A 46 -11.05 1.20 -6.88
CA ILE A 46 -12.25 0.46 -6.46
C ILE A 46 -12.19 0.23 -4.95
N PRO A 47 -13.16 0.73 -4.16
CA PRO A 47 -13.22 0.49 -2.72
C PRO A 47 -13.41 -1.01 -2.44
N ALA A 48 -12.70 -1.51 -1.44
CA ALA A 48 -12.82 -2.87 -0.95
C ALA A 48 -12.77 -2.87 0.58
N GLU A 49 -13.21 -3.99 1.17
CA GLU A 49 -13.16 -4.23 2.62
C GLU A 49 -12.29 -5.45 2.88
N GLY A 50 -11.75 -5.54 4.08
CA GLY A 50 -10.92 -6.68 4.47
C GLY A 50 -10.22 -6.48 5.81
N SER A 51 -9.60 -7.54 6.28
CA SER A 51 -8.78 -7.51 7.49
C SER A 51 -7.60 -8.47 7.40
N VAL A 52 -6.52 -8.12 8.10
CA VAL A 52 -5.32 -8.94 8.24
C VAL A 52 -4.81 -8.80 9.67
N VAL A 53 -4.38 -9.93 10.25
CA VAL A 53 -3.62 -9.97 11.50
C VAL A 53 -2.37 -10.82 11.28
N MET A 54 -1.24 -10.30 11.73
CA MET A 54 0.07 -10.93 11.74
C MET A 54 0.54 -11.12 13.17
N VAL A 55 1.25 -12.22 13.41
CA VAL A 55 1.95 -12.47 14.67
C VAL A 55 3.42 -12.19 14.44
N LEU A 56 3.94 -11.19 15.14
CA LEU A 56 5.35 -10.81 15.12
C LEU A 56 5.99 -11.19 16.45
N GLU A 57 7.19 -11.76 16.38
CA GLU A 57 8.01 -12.14 17.53
C GLU A 57 9.49 -11.95 17.18
N SER A 58 10.37 -12.00 18.17
CA SER A 58 11.81 -11.96 17.88
C SER A 58 12.24 -13.25 17.17
N LEU A 59 13.21 -13.13 16.26
CA LEU A 59 13.75 -14.29 15.52
C LEU A 59 14.28 -15.35 16.48
N GLU A 60 14.98 -14.95 17.55
CA GLU A 60 15.48 -15.86 18.58
C GLU A 60 14.35 -16.67 19.24
N HIS A 61 13.25 -16.00 19.60
CA HIS A 61 12.10 -16.67 20.22
C HIS A 61 11.41 -17.62 19.23
N ALA A 62 11.20 -17.19 17.98
CA ALA A 62 10.63 -18.03 16.92
C ALA A 62 11.46 -19.31 16.71
N LEU A 63 12.78 -19.17 16.60
CA LEU A 63 13.70 -20.30 16.43
C LEU A 63 13.70 -21.22 17.66
N GLY A 64 13.76 -20.65 18.87
CA GLY A 64 13.81 -21.40 20.13
C GLY A 64 12.60 -22.31 20.35
N ARG A 65 11.42 -21.91 19.87
CA ARG A 65 10.19 -22.71 19.95
C ARG A 65 9.90 -23.56 18.70
N GLY A 66 10.76 -23.51 17.68
CA GLY A 66 10.56 -24.22 16.41
C GLY A 66 9.36 -23.72 15.60
N ALA A 67 9.15 -22.41 15.57
CA ALA A 67 8.07 -21.78 14.79
C ALA A 67 8.25 -21.98 13.27
N ASN A 68 7.15 -22.09 12.53
CA ASN A 68 7.18 -21.92 11.08
C ASN A 68 7.30 -20.43 10.73
N ILE A 69 8.48 -20.00 10.29
CA ILE A 69 8.78 -18.61 9.95
C ILE A 69 8.38 -18.36 8.49
N LEU A 70 7.38 -17.50 8.26
CA LEU A 70 6.89 -17.18 6.91
C LEU A 70 7.76 -16.15 6.20
N ALA A 71 8.21 -15.14 6.93
CA ALA A 71 9.07 -14.06 6.45
C ALA A 71 9.74 -13.35 7.64
N GLU A 72 10.79 -12.58 7.35
CA GLU A 72 11.42 -11.66 8.28
C GLU A 72 11.09 -10.21 7.88
N LEU A 73 10.67 -9.40 8.85
CA LEU A 73 10.53 -7.95 8.66
C LEU A 73 11.92 -7.31 8.82
N ALA A 74 12.67 -7.23 7.72
CA ALA A 74 14.08 -6.82 7.75
C ALA A 74 14.27 -5.32 8.02
N GLY A 75 13.35 -4.46 7.59
CA GLY A 75 13.43 -3.02 7.85
C GLY A 75 12.14 -2.27 7.52
N PHE A 76 12.05 -1.03 7.99
CA PHE A 76 10.88 -0.16 7.80
C PHE A 76 11.28 1.30 7.56
N GLY A 77 10.48 2.02 6.78
CA GLY A 77 10.66 3.44 6.50
C GLY A 77 9.33 4.12 6.25
N SER A 78 9.19 5.35 6.74
CA SER A 78 7.98 6.16 6.56
C SER A 78 8.34 7.64 6.52
N THR A 79 7.67 8.36 5.64
CA THR A 79 7.80 9.81 5.46
C THR A 79 6.41 10.45 5.40
N SER A 80 6.35 11.77 5.24
CA SER A 80 5.12 12.51 4.98
C SER A 80 5.41 13.58 3.93
N ASP A 81 4.51 13.73 2.96
CA ASP A 81 4.64 14.72 1.88
C ASP A 81 4.54 16.16 2.39
N ALA A 82 3.85 16.37 3.52
CA ALA A 82 3.67 17.67 4.17
C ALA A 82 3.20 18.81 3.22
N GLY A 83 2.52 18.47 2.11
CA GLY A 83 2.10 19.40 1.07
C GLY A 83 0.58 19.47 0.90
N HIS A 84 -0.01 18.45 0.28
CA HIS A 84 -1.45 18.36 0.03
C HIS A 84 -2.07 17.20 0.84
N PRO A 85 -3.30 17.34 1.37
CA PRO A 85 -3.93 16.28 2.19
C PRO A 85 -4.28 14.97 1.46
N VAL A 86 -4.14 14.89 0.13
CA VAL A 86 -4.74 13.78 -0.67
C VAL A 86 -3.92 13.51 -1.94
N GLN A 87 -3.46 14.56 -2.62
CA GLN A 87 -2.59 14.40 -3.77
C GLN A 87 -1.20 13.98 -3.31
N PRO A 88 -0.57 13.00 -3.98
CA PRO A 88 0.81 12.65 -3.71
C PRO A 88 1.73 13.81 -4.10
N GLU A 89 2.92 13.86 -3.48
CA GLU A 89 3.99 14.74 -3.94
C GLU A 89 4.39 14.40 -5.40
N GLU A 90 4.49 15.44 -6.24
CA GLU A 90 4.57 15.30 -7.71
C GLU A 90 5.79 14.50 -8.19
N THR A 91 6.92 14.61 -7.49
CA THR A 91 8.16 13.92 -7.89
C THR A 91 8.31 12.53 -7.28
N GLY A 92 7.45 12.15 -6.34
CA GLY A 92 7.57 10.92 -5.55
C GLY A 92 8.78 10.88 -4.62
N ALA A 93 9.43 12.03 -4.35
CA ALA A 93 10.67 12.11 -3.59
C ALA A 93 10.50 11.63 -2.15
N SER A 94 9.35 11.89 -1.53
CA SER A 94 9.00 11.40 -0.21
C SER A 94 8.90 9.86 -0.19
N ALA A 95 8.19 9.28 -1.15
CA ALA A 95 8.04 7.83 -1.25
C ALA A 95 9.40 7.14 -1.51
N ALA A 96 10.23 7.71 -2.40
CA ALA A 96 11.59 7.25 -2.62
C ALA A 96 12.45 7.34 -1.35
N SER A 97 12.30 8.41 -0.57
CA SER A 97 13.00 8.56 0.71
C SER A 97 12.57 7.49 1.73
N ALA A 98 11.27 7.19 1.83
CA ALA A 98 10.77 6.11 2.68
C ALA A 98 11.35 4.74 2.28
N MET A 99 11.42 4.45 0.98
CA MET A 99 12.07 3.23 0.46
C MET A 99 13.56 3.17 0.83
N HIS A 100 14.30 4.27 0.67
CA HIS A 100 15.71 4.32 1.05
C HIS A 100 15.92 4.13 2.56
N MET A 101 15.04 4.68 3.40
CA MET A 101 15.07 4.45 4.84
C MET A 101 14.88 2.97 5.18
N ALA A 102 13.86 2.32 4.58
CA ALA A 102 13.57 0.91 4.81
C ALA A 102 14.73 -0.01 4.39
N LEU A 103 15.37 0.28 3.24
CA LEU A 103 16.53 -0.47 2.77
C LEU A 103 17.76 -0.27 3.66
N SER A 104 17.99 0.95 4.14
CA SER A 104 19.06 1.28 5.07
C SER A 104 18.89 0.56 6.41
N ASP A 105 17.67 0.57 6.97
CA ASP A 105 17.31 -0.15 8.19
C ASP A 105 17.51 -1.67 8.02
N ALA A 106 17.10 -2.21 6.87
CA ALA A 106 17.30 -3.61 6.50
C ALA A 106 18.76 -3.99 6.17
N LYS A 107 19.64 -3.00 5.94
CA LYS A 107 21.02 -3.18 5.43
C LYS A 107 21.06 -3.97 4.12
N VAL A 108 20.11 -3.68 3.22
CA VAL A 108 19.95 -4.33 1.91
C VAL A 108 20.23 -3.31 0.81
N SER A 109 20.98 -3.71 -0.23
CA SER A 109 21.20 -2.88 -1.41
C SER A 109 20.07 -3.01 -2.43
N LEU A 110 19.90 -2.00 -3.29
CA LEU A 110 18.80 -1.94 -4.26
C LEU A 110 18.77 -3.16 -5.20
N ASP A 111 19.92 -3.66 -5.62
CA ASP A 111 20.07 -4.80 -6.52
C ASP A 111 19.64 -6.15 -5.91
N GLN A 112 19.48 -6.20 -4.58
CA GLN A 112 18.96 -7.37 -3.87
C GLN A 112 17.41 -7.41 -3.85
N VAL A 113 16.73 -6.33 -4.24
CA VAL A 113 15.26 -6.28 -4.30
C VAL A 113 14.79 -6.92 -5.60
N ASN A 114 14.14 -8.09 -5.49
CA ASN A 114 13.64 -8.82 -6.66
C ASN A 114 12.19 -8.50 -7.02
N TYR A 115 11.41 -7.97 -6.09
CA TYR A 115 9.98 -7.72 -6.26
C TYR A 115 9.55 -6.49 -5.48
N ILE A 116 8.67 -5.69 -6.08
CA ILE A 116 8.02 -4.53 -5.47
C ILE A 116 6.51 -4.77 -5.53
N ASN A 117 5.88 -4.86 -4.36
CA ASN A 117 4.43 -4.77 -4.24
C ASN A 117 4.06 -3.27 -4.20
N ALA A 118 3.71 -2.72 -5.36
CA ALA A 118 3.39 -1.29 -5.47
C ALA A 118 2.02 -0.95 -4.87
N HIS A 119 1.81 0.32 -4.52
CA HIS A 119 0.53 0.79 -3.98
C HIS A 119 -0.62 0.67 -5.00
N GLY A 120 -0.36 1.04 -6.27
CA GLY A 120 -1.19 0.70 -7.43
C GLY A 120 -2.69 0.96 -7.25
N THR A 121 -3.10 2.22 -7.22
CA THR A 121 -4.49 2.58 -6.90
C THR A 121 -5.39 2.71 -8.13
N SER A 122 -4.88 2.56 -9.35
CA SER A 122 -5.61 2.88 -10.59
C SER A 122 -5.99 4.35 -10.73
N THR A 123 -5.38 5.24 -9.94
CA THR A 123 -5.58 6.69 -10.08
C THR A 123 -4.49 7.30 -10.96
N PRO A 124 -4.81 8.33 -11.77
CA PRO A 124 -3.82 8.95 -12.64
C PRO A 124 -2.58 9.46 -11.88
N LEU A 125 -2.78 10.17 -10.77
CA LEU A 125 -1.69 10.81 -10.01
C LEU A 125 -0.79 9.81 -9.29
N ASN A 126 -1.34 8.72 -8.75
CA ASN A 126 -0.55 7.77 -7.96
C ASN A 126 0.28 6.80 -8.81
N ASP A 127 -0.19 6.46 -10.02
CA ASP A 127 0.36 5.37 -10.82
C ASP A 127 1.18 5.89 -12.04
N THR A 128 1.71 7.12 -11.97
CA THR A 128 2.51 7.75 -13.04
C THR A 128 4.01 7.59 -12.81
#